data_AF-A0A960VJW0-F1
#
_entry.id   AF-A0A960VJW0-F1
#
_cell.length_a   1.000
_cell.length_b   1.000
_cell.length_c   1.000
_cell.angle_alpha   90.00
_cell.angle_beta   90.00
_cell.angle_gamma   90.00
#
_symmetry.space_group_name_H-M   'P 1'
#
loop_
_entity.id
_entity.type
_entity.pdbx_description
1 polymer ?
#
loop_
_entity_poly.entity_id
_entity_poly.type
_entity_poly.pdbx_seq_one_letter_code
_entity_poly.pdbx_strand_id
1 'polypeptide(L)'
;MTEPCPSIEELGPMAELAAGDPRRAHVDSCPRCRGLLAAFAGFVAGSPSHADPAREARLAAGLAALATPASRREPGTVVRILRSRVTASLLATAAVLVLVVGLSREGDPLPGGPAGVTRTTLSAKDFGMEARVVTDGGYRLSWTRPAAPGETFRVVFFGGDLVEVGRIEAGTAAGVDWTPPQRAGGDAAAMTWRIEVVREGDVVARSTPQPLPRR
;
A
#
# COMPACT_ATOMS: atom_id res chain seq x y z
N MET A 1 -36.95 -7.17 -3.29
CA MET A 1 -35.89 -6.67 -4.20
C MET A 1 -34.78 -6.16 -3.31
N THR A 2 -33.60 -6.75 -3.38
CA THR A 2 -32.46 -6.33 -2.55
C THR A 2 -31.91 -5.03 -3.14
N GLU A 3 -31.92 -3.94 -2.37
CA GLU A 3 -31.26 -2.71 -2.78
C GLU A 3 -29.76 -2.98 -3.01
N PRO A 4 -29.16 -2.38 -4.04
CA PRO A 4 -27.72 -2.52 -4.29
C PRO A 4 -26.93 -1.95 -3.11
N CYS A 5 -25.78 -2.56 -2.81
CA CYS A 5 -24.90 -2.03 -1.77
C CYS A 5 -24.36 -0.65 -2.19
N PRO A 6 -24.28 0.32 -1.25
CA PRO A 6 -23.73 1.64 -1.53
C PRO A 6 -22.26 1.57 -1.95
N SER A 7 -21.84 2.54 -2.75
CA SER A 7 -20.43 2.69 -3.13
C SER A 7 -19.58 3.16 -1.94
N ILE A 8 -18.26 3.08 -2.05
CA ILE A 8 -17.36 3.47 -0.96
C ILE A 8 -17.43 4.97 -0.65
N GLU A 9 -17.70 5.79 -1.67
CA GLU A 9 -17.86 7.25 -1.58
C GLU A 9 -19.14 7.62 -0.81
N GLU A 10 -20.17 6.78 -0.85
CA GLU A 10 -21.45 7.00 -0.15
C GLU A 10 -21.39 6.66 1.35
N LEU A 11 -20.38 5.88 1.78
CA LEU A 11 -20.23 5.48 3.18
C LEU A 11 -19.92 6.67 4.11
N GLY A 12 -19.24 7.71 3.61
CA GLY A 12 -18.93 8.91 4.38
C GLY A 12 -20.19 9.65 4.83
N PRO A 13 -21.02 10.14 3.88
CA PRO A 13 -22.31 10.73 4.21
C PRO A 13 -23.22 9.81 5.04
N MET A 14 -23.20 8.50 4.78
CA MET A 14 -24.00 7.53 5.56
C MET A 14 -23.54 7.42 7.02
N ALA A 15 -22.24 7.57 7.30
CA ALA A 15 -21.70 7.54 8.66
C ALA A 15 -22.18 8.72 9.50
N GLU A 16 -22.48 9.86 8.87
CA GLU A 16 -22.99 11.07 9.52
C GLU A 16 -24.50 11.03 9.80
N LEU A 17 -25.24 10.11 9.18
CA LEU A 17 -26.68 9.97 9.38
C LEU A 17 -27.00 9.36 10.75
N ALA A 18 -28.06 9.86 11.38
CA ALA A 18 -28.56 9.34 12.65
C ALA A 18 -28.91 7.85 12.56
N ALA A 19 -28.73 7.12 13.67
CA ALA A 19 -29.17 5.74 13.77
C ALA A 19 -30.69 5.67 13.54
N GLY A 20 -31.13 4.86 12.58
CA GLY A 20 -32.53 4.74 12.18
C GLY A 20 -32.97 5.58 10.98
N ASP A 21 -32.08 6.35 10.34
CA ASP A 21 -32.39 6.97 9.03
C ASP A 21 -32.73 5.85 8.02
N PRO A 22 -33.85 5.95 7.26
CA PRO A 22 -34.26 4.91 6.33
C PRO A 22 -33.20 4.61 5.25
N ARG A 23 -32.34 5.58 4.90
CA ARG A 23 -31.23 5.35 3.96
C ARG A 23 -30.15 4.45 4.53
N ARG A 24 -30.07 4.28 5.85
CA ARG A 24 -29.17 3.35 6.52
C ARG A 24 -29.74 1.95 6.65
N ALA A 25 -31.02 1.72 6.34
CA ALA A 25 -31.68 0.43 6.56
C ALA A 25 -30.95 -0.74 5.89
N HIS A 26 -30.46 -0.54 4.66
CA HIS A 26 -29.63 -1.54 3.98
C HIS A 26 -28.28 -1.77 4.68
N VAL A 27 -27.57 -0.69 5.03
CA VAL A 27 -26.23 -0.80 5.67
C VAL A 27 -26.31 -1.49 7.03
N ASP A 28 -27.34 -1.18 7.80
CA ASP A 28 -27.55 -1.75 9.13
C ASP A 28 -27.97 -3.24 9.04
N SER A 29 -28.68 -3.65 7.98
CA SER A 29 -29.12 -5.05 7.78
C SER A 29 -28.11 -5.94 7.04
N CYS A 30 -27.31 -5.39 6.12
CA CYS A 30 -26.35 -6.11 5.29
C CYS A 30 -24.98 -6.29 6.01
N PRO A 31 -24.53 -7.53 6.32
CA PRO A 31 -23.28 -7.76 7.05
C PRO A 31 -22.03 -7.16 6.38
N ARG A 32 -21.99 -7.18 5.04
CA ARG A 32 -20.88 -6.61 4.26
C ARG A 32 -20.79 -5.09 4.42
N CYS A 33 -21.92 -4.39 4.24
CA CYS A 33 -21.97 -2.93 4.36
C CYS A 33 -21.71 -2.48 5.79
N ARG A 34 -22.21 -3.24 6.78
CA ARG A 34 -21.92 -2.99 8.20
C ARG A 34 -20.43 -3.08 8.51
N GLY A 35 -19.76 -4.11 7.99
CA GLY A 35 -18.30 -4.26 8.13
C GLY A 35 -17.53 -3.11 7.48
N LEU A 36 -17.94 -2.69 6.27
CA LEU A 36 -17.33 -1.54 5.58
C LEU A 36 -17.53 -0.23 6.35
N LEU A 37 -18.74 0.04 6.85
CA LEU A 37 -19.03 1.25 7.63
C LEU A 37 -18.22 1.28 8.93
N ALA A 38 -18.08 0.14 9.62
CA ALA A 38 -17.27 0.04 10.83
C ALA A 38 -15.78 0.27 10.54
N ALA A 39 -15.26 -0.28 9.44
CA ALA A 39 -13.87 -0.05 9.01
C ALA A 39 -13.64 1.43 8.66
N PHE A 40 -14.57 2.06 7.93
CA PHE A 40 -14.51 3.49 7.62
C PHE A 40 -14.52 4.34 8.89
N ALA A 41 -15.44 4.07 9.83
CA ALA A 41 -15.49 4.77 11.10
C ALA A 41 -14.20 4.59 11.91
N GLY A 42 -13.62 3.39 11.93
CA GLY A 42 -12.33 3.12 12.57
C GLY A 42 -11.18 3.89 11.92
N PHE A 43 -11.17 4.02 10.59
CA PHE A 43 -10.18 4.81 9.87
C PHE A 43 -10.31 6.32 10.17
N VAL A 44 -11.53 6.86 10.18
CA VAL A 44 -11.78 8.29 10.48
C VAL A 44 -11.52 8.62 11.95
N ALA A 45 -11.98 7.77 12.87
CA ALA A 45 -11.75 7.92 14.30
C ALA A 45 -10.27 7.71 14.67
N GLY A 46 -9.59 6.83 13.94
CA GLY A 46 -8.15 6.63 13.98
C GLY A 46 -7.36 7.77 13.33
N SER A 47 -7.82 9.02 13.51
CA SER A 47 -7.06 10.21 13.18
C SER A 47 -5.65 10.00 13.76
N PRO A 48 -4.60 10.01 12.91
CA PRO A 48 -3.28 9.64 13.35
C PRO A 48 -2.83 10.65 14.41
N SER A 49 -2.97 10.28 15.69
CA SER A 49 -2.45 11.04 16.83
C SER A 49 -0.92 11.16 16.81
N HIS A 50 -0.29 10.53 15.83
CA HIS A 50 1.14 10.56 15.52
C HIS A 50 1.42 11.10 14.10
N ALA A 51 0.52 11.89 13.51
CA ALA A 51 0.88 12.72 12.38
C ALA A 51 2.03 13.64 12.83
N ASP A 52 3.25 13.32 12.43
CA ASP A 52 4.41 14.18 12.65
C ASP A 52 4.12 15.53 12.00
N PRO A 53 3.95 16.62 12.77
CA PRO A 53 3.60 17.92 12.20
C PRO A 53 4.68 18.41 11.22
N ALA A 54 5.94 17.98 11.38
CA ALA A 54 7.00 18.28 10.43
C ALA A 54 6.82 17.54 9.10
N ARG A 55 6.21 16.34 9.10
CA ARG A 55 5.90 15.58 7.88
C ARG A 55 4.70 16.19 7.16
N GLU A 56 3.69 16.61 7.90
CA GLU A 56 2.52 17.28 7.35
C GLU A 56 2.87 18.66 6.75
N ALA A 57 3.71 19.44 7.44
CA ALA A 57 4.24 20.69 6.89
C ALA A 57 5.05 20.48 5.61
N ARG A 58 5.85 19.41 5.53
CA ARG A 58 6.60 19.05 4.30
C ARG A 58 5.66 18.67 3.15
N LEU A 59 4.60 17.91 3.42
CA LEU A 59 3.60 17.56 2.42
C LEU A 59 2.85 18.80 1.92
N ALA A 60 2.40 19.67 2.83
CA ALA A 60 1.73 20.92 2.50
C ALA A 60 2.63 21.85 1.66
N ALA A 61 3.91 21.98 2.02
CA ALA A 61 4.88 22.74 1.24
C ALA A 61 5.09 22.15 -0.18
N GLY A 62 5.16 20.82 -0.29
CA GLY A 62 5.24 20.14 -1.58
C GLY A 62 3.99 20.38 -2.46
N LEU A 63 2.80 20.31 -1.87
CA LEU A 63 1.55 20.61 -2.58
C LEU A 63 1.46 22.08 -2.99
N ALA A 64 1.89 23.01 -2.13
CA ALA A 64 1.95 24.44 -2.47
C ALA A 64 2.95 24.71 -3.62
N ALA A 65 4.09 24.02 -3.64
CA ALA A 65 5.05 24.12 -4.72
C ALA A 65 4.48 23.63 -6.06
N LEU A 66 3.67 22.55 -6.03
CA LEU A 66 2.98 22.04 -7.22
C LEU A 66 1.79 22.91 -7.66
N ALA A 67 1.11 23.53 -6.69
CA ALA A 67 -0.01 24.44 -6.94
C ALA A 67 0.44 25.83 -7.36
N THR A 68 1.73 26.18 -7.20
CA THR A 68 2.27 27.43 -7.71
C THR A 68 2.23 27.32 -9.23
N PRO A 69 1.36 28.09 -9.92
CA PRO A 69 1.28 28.02 -11.37
C PRO A 69 2.68 28.32 -11.88
N ALA A 70 3.28 27.35 -12.59
CA ALA A 70 4.62 27.50 -13.18
C ALA A 70 4.68 28.90 -13.76
N SER A 71 5.48 29.77 -13.12
CA SER A 71 5.52 31.18 -13.44
C SER A 71 5.65 31.24 -14.95
N ARG A 72 4.65 31.84 -15.59
CA ARG A 72 4.61 32.03 -17.04
C ARG A 72 6.01 32.49 -17.41
N ARG A 73 6.80 31.62 -18.05
CA ARG A 73 8.01 32.05 -18.73
C ARG A 73 7.54 33.23 -19.56
N GLU A 74 8.01 34.42 -19.20
CA GLU A 74 7.68 35.62 -19.95
C GLU A 74 7.93 35.27 -21.40
N PRO A 75 6.93 35.42 -22.30
CA PRO A 75 7.13 35.11 -23.69
C PRO A 75 8.30 35.96 -24.15
N GLY A 76 9.45 35.30 -24.34
CA GLY A 76 10.67 35.94 -24.77
C GLY A 76 10.34 36.81 -25.96
N THR A 77 10.75 38.08 -25.88
CA THR A 77 10.53 39.14 -26.85
C THR A 77 10.50 38.58 -28.26
N VAL A 78 9.30 38.41 -28.81
CA VAL A 78 9.11 37.92 -30.17
C VAL A 78 9.65 39.00 -31.09
N VAL A 79 10.88 38.81 -31.55
CA VAL A 79 11.51 39.66 -32.58
C VAL A 79 10.54 39.70 -33.76
N ARG A 80 10.03 40.89 -34.02
CA ARG A 80 9.02 41.16 -35.05
C ARG A 80 9.67 41.06 -36.42
N ILE A 81 9.94 39.84 -36.88
CA ILE A 81 10.43 39.59 -38.24
C ILE A 81 9.21 39.64 -39.17
N LEU A 82 8.99 40.85 -39.67
CA LEU A 82 8.07 41.16 -40.75
C LEU A 82 8.58 40.48 -42.03
N ARG A 83 8.10 39.28 -42.39
CA ARG A 83 8.18 38.83 -43.80
C ARG A 83 7.26 37.65 -44.18
N SER A 84 6.43 37.95 -45.18
CA SER A 84 5.71 37.09 -46.13
C SER A 84 4.72 36.05 -45.61
N ARG A 85 3.43 36.36 -45.78
CA ARG A 85 2.23 35.56 -45.47
C ARG A 85 2.06 34.24 -46.25
N VAL A 86 3.07 33.71 -46.94
CA VAL A 86 2.88 32.57 -47.87
C VAL A 86 3.54 31.27 -47.39
N THR A 87 4.42 31.28 -46.39
CA THR A 87 5.11 30.07 -45.89
C THR A 87 4.68 29.60 -44.49
N ALA A 88 3.74 30.29 -43.85
CA ALA A 88 3.35 30.04 -42.46
C ALA A 88 2.56 28.73 -42.23
N SER A 89 1.98 28.14 -43.28
CA SER A 89 1.18 26.90 -43.16
C SER A 89 2.02 25.63 -43.05
N LEU A 90 3.25 25.60 -43.58
CA LEU A 90 4.11 24.41 -43.51
C LEU A 90 4.98 24.37 -42.24
N LEU A 91 5.23 25.52 -41.60
CA LEU A 91 6.00 25.58 -40.36
C LEU A 91 5.15 25.32 -39.10
N ALA A 92 3.84 25.58 -39.16
CA ALA A 92 2.93 25.32 -38.04
C ALA A 92 2.82 23.82 -37.72
N THR A 93 2.82 22.94 -38.72
CA THR A 93 2.79 21.48 -38.53
C THR A 93 4.10 20.93 -37.96
N ALA A 94 5.25 21.48 -38.35
CA ALA A 94 6.55 21.08 -37.79
C ALA A 94 6.69 21.47 -36.31
N ALA A 95 6.21 22.64 -35.90
CA ALA A 95 6.27 23.10 -34.52
C ALA A 95 5.43 22.23 -33.56
N VAL A 96 4.24 21.78 -33.98
CA VAL A 96 3.40 20.88 -33.18
C VAL A 96 4.07 19.51 -33.02
N LEU A 97 4.72 18.99 -34.07
CA LEU A 97 5.40 17.69 -33.99
C LEU A 97 6.61 17.73 -33.06
N VAL A 98 7.38 18.83 -33.05
CA VAL A 98 8.49 19.03 -32.11
C VAL A 98 8.00 19.18 -30.67
N LEU A 99 6.86 19.83 -30.44
CA LEU A 99 6.28 19.98 -29.09
C LEU A 99 5.81 18.63 -28.51
N VAL A 100 5.20 17.77 -29.33
CA VAL A 100 4.75 16.44 -28.90
C VAL A 100 5.94 15.50 -28.62
N VAL A 101 7.00 15.58 -29.44
CA VAL A 101 8.22 14.78 -29.23
C VAL A 101 9.07 15.30 -28.05
N GLY A 102 9.09 16.61 -27.80
CA GLY A 102 9.78 17.23 -26.67
C GLY A 102 9.13 16.87 -25.32
N LEU A 103 7.81 17.03 -25.21
CA LEU A 103 7.06 16.67 -23.99
C LEU A 103 7.09 15.16 -23.69
N SER A 104 7.39 14.31 -24.68
CA SER A 104 7.56 12.88 -24.48
C SER A 104 8.97 12.49 -24.01
N ARG A 105 9.95 13.41 -24.04
CA ARG A 105 11.35 13.13 -23.69
C ARG A 105 11.81 13.69 -22.35
N GLU A 106 11.11 14.68 -21.79
CA GLU A 106 11.39 15.21 -20.44
C GLU A 106 10.44 14.63 -19.39
N GLY A 107 10.38 13.30 -19.34
CA GLY A 107 10.11 12.58 -18.11
C GLY A 107 11.41 12.46 -17.33
N ASP A 108 11.91 13.57 -16.78
CA ASP A 108 13.06 13.53 -15.87
C ASP A 108 12.68 12.59 -14.72
N PRO A 109 13.42 11.48 -14.51
CA PRO A 109 13.14 10.58 -13.40
C PRO A 109 13.33 11.36 -12.11
N LEU A 110 12.24 11.53 -11.36
CA LEU A 110 12.24 12.15 -10.04
C LEU A 110 13.46 11.70 -9.22
N PRO A 111 14.35 12.61 -8.82
CA PRO A 111 15.51 12.25 -8.00
C PRO A 111 15.01 11.79 -6.63
N GLY A 112 15.17 10.49 -6.34
CA GLY A 112 15.18 9.99 -4.96
C GLY A 112 13.86 9.53 -4.35
N GLY A 113 12.84 9.16 -5.12
CA GLY A 113 11.94 8.11 -4.63
C GLY A 113 12.75 6.81 -4.56
N PRO A 114 12.75 6.03 -3.46
CA PRO A 114 13.44 4.75 -3.43
C PRO A 114 12.98 3.97 -4.67
N ALA A 115 13.94 3.61 -5.53
CA ALA A 115 13.71 2.98 -6.82
C ALA A 115 12.55 2.02 -6.66
N GLY A 116 11.45 2.29 -7.36
CA GLY A 116 10.16 1.66 -7.13
C GLY A 116 10.36 0.17 -6.95
N VAL A 117 10.42 -0.28 -5.70
CA VAL A 117 10.53 -1.68 -5.37
C VAL A 117 9.21 -2.21 -5.84
N THR A 118 9.22 -2.82 -7.03
CA THR A 118 8.12 -3.65 -7.49
C THR A 118 7.92 -4.66 -6.38
N ARG A 119 6.93 -4.39 -5.53
CA ARG A 119 6.53 -5.30 -4.44
C ARG A 119 5.92 -6.51 -5.11
N THR A 120 6.79 -7.42 -5.52
CA THR A 120 6.37 -8.70 -6.08
C THR A 120 5.80 -9.48 -4.91
N THR A 121 4.49 -9.64 -4.90
CA THR A 121 3.84 -10.54 -3.95
C THR A 121 4.12 -11.94 -4.47
N LEU A 122 4.98 -12.68 -3.78
CA LEU A 122 5.30 -14.05 -4.14
C LEU A 122 4.28 -14.97 -3.49
N SER A 123 3.84 -16.01 -4.20
CA SER A 123 2.85 -16.94 -3.67
C SER A 123 3.46 -17.78 -2.55
N ALA A 124 2.68 -18.20 -1.55
CA ALA A 124 3.17 -19.14 -0.53
C ALA A 124 3.71 -20.46 -1.10
N LYS A 125 3.21 -20.88 -2.27
CA LYS A 125 3.75 -22.06 -2.98
C LYS A 125 5.21 -21.88 -3.37
N ASP A 126 5.65 -20.65 -3.62
CA ASP A 126 7.02 -20.34 -4.05
C ASP A 126 8.02 -20.46 -2.88
N PHE A 127 7.54 -20.41 -1.63
CA PHE A 127 8.37 -20.52 -0.44
C PHE A 127 8.44 -21.94 0.13
N GLY A 128 7.58 -22.87 -0.29
CA GLY A 128 7.53 -24.22 0.28
C GLY A 128 7.36 -24.21 1.81
N MET A 129 6.42 -23.38 2.31
CA MET A 129 6.21 -23.19 3.73
C MET A 129 5.59 -24.42 4.39
N GLU A 130 6.12 -24.81 5.54
CA GLU A 130 5.60 -25.88 6.38
C GLU A 130 5.65 -25.47 7.85
N ALA A 131 4.61 -25.82 8.60
CA ALA A 131 4.56 -25.64 10.04
C ALA A 131 4.26 -26.99 10.70
N ARG A 132 5.09 -27.39 11.67
CA ARG A 132 4.92 -28.63 12.44
C ARG A 132 4.89 -28.32 13.93
N VAL A 133 4.08 -29.06 14.69
CA VAL A 133 4.09 -29.03 16.15
C VAL A 133 5.27 -29.88 16.63
N VAL A 134 6.14 -29.34 17.50
CA VAL A 134 7.35 -30.04 17.99
C VAL A 134 7.24 -30.42 19.46
N THR A 135 6.69 -29.54 20.28
CA THR A 135 6.49 -29.75 21.73
C THR A 135 5.10 -29.27 22.13
N ASP A 136 4.72 -29.41 23.40
CA ASP A 136 3.45 -28.93 23.96
C ASP A 136 3.31 -27.40 23.84
N GLY A 137 2.97 -26.94 22.63
CA GLY A 137 2.82 -25.54 22.26
C GLY A 137 3.95 -24.91 21.47
N GLY A 138 5.02 -25.65 21.16
CA GLY A 138 6.06 -25.18 20.24
C GLY A 138 5.74 -25.54 18.80
N TYR A 139 6.00 -24.61 17.89
CA TYR A 139 5.92 -24.81 16.45
C TYR A 139 7.32 -24.70 15.84
N ARG A 140 7.66 -25.60 14.92
CA ARG A 140 8.75 -25.40 13.96
C ARG A 140 8.17 -24.95 12.64
N LEU A 141 8.60 -23.78 12.21
CA LEU A 141 8.24 -23.17 10.94
C LEU A 141 9.44 -23.34 10.01
N SER A 142 9.23 -23.86 8.80
CA SER A 142 10.29 -24.07 7.81
C SER A 142 9.83 -23.65 6.42
N TRP A 143 10.78 -23.30 5.56
CA TRP A 143 10.56 -22.94 4.17
C TRP A 143 11.71 -23.44 3.31
N THR A 144 11.47 -23.63 2.01
CA THR A 144 12.45 -24.21 1.08
C THR A 144 13.29 -23.16 0.37
N ARG A 145 12.85 -21.90 0.32
CA ARG A 145 13.57 -20.83 -0.36
C ARG A 145 14.87 -20.47 0.41
N PRO A 146 16.05 -20.57 -0.20
CA PRO A 146 17.29 -20.06 0.39
C PRO A 146 17.32 -18.52 0.36
N ALA A 147 17.97 -17.91 1.35
CA ALA A 147 18.23 -16.46 1.33
C ALA A 147 19.24 -16.12 0.22
N ALA A 148 18.93 -15.15 -0.63
CA ALA A 148 19.94 -14.59 -1.53
C ALA A 148 20.93 -13.69 -0.74
N PRO A 149 22.10 -13.34 -1.30
CA PRO A 149 23.03 -12.43 -0.65
C PRO A 149 22.35 -11.12 -0.20
N GLY A 150 22.57 -10.75 1.06
CA GLY A 150 21.97 -9.57 1.69
C GLY A 150 20.48 -9.70 2.06
N GLU A 151 19.85 -10.85 1.79
CA GLU A 151 18.48 -11.13 2.26
C GLU A 151 18.49 -11.76 3.66
N THR A 152 17.48 -11.41 4.43
CA THR A 152 17.11 -12.04 5.69
C THR A 152 15.62 -12.35 5.70
N PHE A 153 15.21 -13.31 6.51
CA PHE A 153 13.82 -13.72 6.69
C PHE A 153 13.30 -13.16 8.00
N ARG A 154 12.08 -12.64 7.94
CA ARG A 154 11.28 -12.24 9.09
C ARG A 154 9.98 -13.04 9.06
N VAL A 155 9.62 -13.65 10.18
CA VAL A 155 8.33 -14.32 10.34
C VAL A 155 7.40 -13.41 11.12
N VAL A 156 6.22 -13.13 10.55
CA VAL A 156 5.18 -12.30 11.15
C VAL A 156 3.98 -13.17 11.49
N PHE A 157 3.45 -13.01 12.70
CA PHE A 157 2.30 -13.75 13.21
C PHE A 157 1.11 -12.81 13.31
N PHE A 158 -0.06 -13.32 12.92
CA PHE A 158 -1.31 -12.59 12.96
C PHE A 158 -2.35 -13.34 13.79
N GLY A 159 -3.18 -12.59 14.51
CA GLY A 159 -4.38 -13.11 15.17
C GLY A 159 -5.47 -13.49 14.18
N GLY A 160 -6.61 -13.97 14.70
CA GLY A 160 -7.78 -14.32 13.87
C GLY A 160 -8.43 -13.13 13.16
N ASP A 161 -8.15 -11.91 13.61
CA ASP A 161 -8.53 -10.63 13.02
C ASP A 161 -7.49 -10.08 12.03
N LEU A 162 -6.42 -10.85 11.74
CA LEU A 162 -5.28 -10.47 10.92
C LEU A 162 -4.45 -9.30 11.46
N VAL A 163 -4.58 -8.96 12.74
CA VAL A 163 -3.70 -8.00 13.41
C VAL A 163 -2.38 -8.67 13.75
N GLU A 164 -1.26 -7.99 13.52
CA GLU A 164 0.07 -8.50 13.89
C GLU A 164 0.16 -8.67 15.42
N VAL A 165 0.39 -9.91 15.85
CA VAL A 165 0.53 -10.27 17.28
C VAL A 165 1.99 -10.50 17.67
N GLY A 166 2.89 -10.64 16.69
CA GLY A 166 4.31 -10.81 16.95
C GLY A 166 5.15 -10.98 15.69
N ARG A 167 6.47 -10.88 15.86
CA ARG A 167 7.47 -11.04 14.81
C ARG A 167 8.73 -11.73 15.33
N ILE A 168 9.39 -12.49 14.46
CA ILE A 168 10.70 -13.10 14.71
C ILE A 168 11.63 -12.80 13.53
N GLU A 169 12.84 -12.35 13.82
CA GLU A 169 13.90 -12.25 12.81
C GLU A 169 14.61 -13.61 12.70
N ALA A 170 14.39 -14.35 11.61
CA ALA A 170 15.00 -15.66 11.37
C ALA A 170 16.38 -15.56 10.70
N GLY A 171 16.81 -14.36 10.30
CA GLY A 171 18.09 -14.14 9.64
C GLY A 171 18.16 -14.89 8.31
N THR A 172 19.21 -15.65 8.04
CA THR A 172 19.35 -16.43 6.81
C THR A 172 18.86 -17.87 6.93
N ALA A 173 18.41 -18.29 8.12
CA ALA A 173 17.98 -19.66 8.36
C ALA A 173 16.67 -19.98 7.61
N ALA A 174 16.56 -21.20 7.08
CA ALA A 174 15.37 -21.69 6.37
C ALA A 174 14.29 -22.28 7.31
N GLY A 175 14.29 -21.82 8.57
CA GLY A 175 13.34 -22.24 9.57
C GLY A 175 13.61 -21.66 10.95
N VAL A 176 12.59 -21.65 11.79
CA VAL A 176 12.63 -21.09 13.14
C VAL A 176 11.72 -21.87 14.08
N ASP A 177 12.17 -22.02 15.32
CA ASP A 177 11.32 -22.53 16.41
C ASP A 177 10.62 -21.34 17.07
N TRP A 178 9.31 -21.48 17.26
CA TRP A 178 8.49 -20.46 17.87
C TRP A 178 7.57 -21.06 18.93
N THR A 179 7.48 -20.38 20.07
CA THR A 179 6.51 -20.69 21.11
C THR A 179 5.62 -19.46 21.29
N PRO A 180 4.29 -19.60 21.16
CA PRO A 180 3.38 -18.48 21.38
C PRO A 180 3.56 -17.92 22.79
N PRO A 181 3.61 -16.59 22.97
CA PRO A 181 3.67 -16.01 24.30
C PRO A 181 2.41 -16.38 25.09
N GLN A 182 2.57 -16.88 26.32
CA GLN A 182 1.45 -17.33 27.19
C GLN A 182 0.37 -16.25 27.42
N ARG A 183 0.69 -14.97 27.22
CA ARG A 183 -0.23 -13.84 27.36
C ARG A 183 -1.10 -13.57 26.14
N ALA A 184 -0.85 -14.22 25.01
CA ALA A 184 -1.78 -14.17 23.89
C ALA A 184 -3.00 -15.00 24.28
N GLY A 185 -3.94 -14.42 25.04
CA GLY A 185 -5.22 -15.05 25.43
C GLY A 185 -6.16 -15.34 24.25
N GLY A 186 -5.62 -15.40 23.04
CA GLY A 186 -6.30 -15.83 21.83
C GLY A 186 -5.96 -17.29 21.53
N ASP A 187 -6.92 -17.99 20.94
CA ASP A 187 -6.74 -19.36 20.48
C ASP A 187 -5.62 -19.42 19.42
N ALA A 188 -4.48 -20.05 19.75
CA ALA A 188 -3.38 -20.24 18.81
C ALA A 188 -3.83 -21.00 17.54
N ALA A 189 -4.92 -21.76 17.61
CA ALA A 189 -5.52 -22.44 16.47
C ALA A 189 -6.15 -21.49 15.43
N ALA A 190 -6.35 -20.22 15.78
CA ALA A 190 -6.85 -19.18 14.87
C ALA A 190 -5.74 -18.27 14.32
N MET A 191 -4.47 -18.50 14.70
CA MET A 191 -3.36 -17.68 14.24
C MET A 191 -2.90 -18.06 12.84
N THR A 192 -2.45 -17.05 12.10
CA THR A 192 -1.78 -17.23 10.80
C THR A 192 -0.36 -16.68 10.88
N TRP A 193 0.51 -17.13 9.98
CA TRP A 193 1.90 -16.67 9.91
C TRP A 193 2.31 -16.41 8.47
N ARG A 194 3.27 -15.51 8.27
CA ARG A 194 3.81 -15.13 6.95
C ARG A 194 5.32 -14.96 7.04
N ILE A 195 6.01 -15.21 5.94
CA ILE A 195 7.42 -14.91 5.78
C ILE A 195 7.56 -13.62 4.96
N GLU A 196 8.35 -12.70 5.46
CA GLU A 196 8.84 -11.52 4.75
C GLU A 196 10.33 -11.69 4.46
N VAL A 197 10.74 -11.37 3.24
CA VAL A 197 12.16 -11.30 2.86
C VAL A 197 12.59 -9.85 2.93
N VAL A 198 13.60 -9.58 3.75
CA VAL A 198 14.11 -8.25 4.05
C VAL A 198 15.52 -8.12 3.47
N ARG A 199 15.77 -7.07 2.67
CA ARG A 199 17.09 -6.70 2.16
C ARG A 199 17.34 -5.24 2.50
N GLU A 200 18.46 -4.95 3.15
CA GLU A 200 18.84 -3.58 3.54
C GLU A 200 17.76 -2.86 4.38
N GLY A 201 16.96 -3.61 5.14
CA GLY A 201 15.87 -3.09 5.96
C GLY A 201 14.51 -3.02 5.25
N ASP A 202 14.47 -3.16 3.93
CA ASP A 202 13.25 -3.11 3.13
C ASP A 202 12.67 -4.51 2.87
N VAL A 203 11.34 -4.62 2.93
CA VAL A 203 10.64 -5.86 2.58
C VAL A 203 10.52 -5.99 1.06
N VAL A 204 11.34 -6.87 0.49
CA VAL A 204 11.41 -7.11 -0.97
C VAL A 204 10.47 -8.21 -1.46
N ALA A 205 10.05 -9.11 -0.58
CA ALA A 205 9.05 -10.13 -0.89
C ALA A 205 8.23 -10.53 0.34
N ARG A 206 7.02 -11.04 0.09
CA ARG A 206 6.13 -11.59 1.12
C ARG A 206 5.51 -12.87 0.61
N SER A 207 5.32 -13.85 1.49
CA SER A 207 4.50 -15.03 1.20
C SER A 207 3.01 -14.74 1.45
N THR A 208 2.12 -15.63 1.00
CA THR A 208 0.73 -15.63 1.45
C THR A 208 0.66 -16.11 2.91
N PRO A 209 -0.13 -15.48 3.80
CA PRO A 209 -0.34 -15.99 5.14
C PRO A 209 -0.81 -17.45 5.13
N GLN A 210 -0.30 -18.26 6.06
CA GLN A 210 -0.67 -19.66 6.25
C GLN A 210 -1.22 -19.86 7.67
N PRO A 211 -2.24 -20.72 7.87
CA PRO A 211 -2.67 -21.07 9.21
C PRO A 211 -1.59 -21.87 9.95
N LEU A 212 -1.53 -21.71 11.26
CA LEU A 212 -0.78 -22.64 12.11
C LEU A 212 -1.58 -23.95 12.28
N PRO A 213 -0.91 -25.10 12.37
CA PRO A 213 -1.60 -26.36 12.61
C PRO A 213 -2.30 -26.32 13.99
N ARG A 214 -3.51 -26.87 14.03
CA ARG A 214 -4.22 -27.08 15.30
C ARG A 214 -3.50 -28.17 16.09
N ARG A 215 -3.52 -28.03 17.42
CA ARG A 215 -3.10 -29.11 18.32
C ARG A 215 -4.09 -30.28 18.26
#